data_AF-A0A931AVA6-F1
#
_entry.id   AF-A0A931AVA6-F1
#
_cell.length_a   1.000
_cell.length_b   1.000
_cell.length_c   1.000
_cell.angle_alpha   90.00
_cell.angle_beta   90.00
_cell.angle_gamma   90.00
#
_symmetry.space_group_name_H-M   'P 1'
#
loop_
_entity.id
_entity.type
_entity.pdbx_description
1 polymer ?
#
loop_
_entity_poly.entity_id
_entity_poly.type
_entity_poly.pdbx_seq_one_letter_code
_entity_poly.pdbx_strand_id
1 'polypeptide(L)'
;MKYLTQLIINFLVSLAFCFLFLGTILTVGKYLQLDGMINSVKVFFLDTKQTAKIDTKTLATSAYSRQKEGMIDSAHLPYPKFGEQYGRIDIPALNVTSPLYWGDSDEILAKGMGQSGSKLPGEEGYALIGGHTIPYFLNVNNLVIGDTIHIDTTYG
;
A
#
# COMPACT_ATOMS: atom_id res chain seq x y z
N MET A 1 -21.82 -61.70 -11.02
CA MET A 1 -22.19 -60.78 -9.91
C MET A 1 -20.99 -60.29 -9.09
N LYS A 2 -20.05 -61.16 -8.65
CA LYS A 2 -18.90 -60.77 -7.82
C LYS A 2 -18.02 -59.63 -8.41
N TYR A 3 -17.78 -59.62 -9.72
CA TYR A 3 -17.02 -58.57 -10.40
C TYR A 3 -17.71 -57.19 -10.39
N LEU A 4 -19.03 -57.16 -10.53
CA LEU A 4 -19.81 -55.92 -10.52
C LEU A 4 -19.79 -55.28 -9.13
N THR A 5 -19.93 -56.11 -8.09
CA THR A 5 -19.83 -55.65 -6.69
C THR A 5 -18.45 -55.11 -6.36
N GLN A 6 -17.38 -55.78 -6.83
CA GLN A 6 -16.00 -55.30 -6.62
C GLN A 6 -15.72 -53.96 -7.33
N LEU A 7 -16.26 -53.78 -8.54
CA LEU A 7 -16.12 -52.54 -9.29
C LEU A 7 -16.81 -51.36 -8.58
N ILE A 8 -18.03 -51.59 -8.07
CA ILE A 8 -18.79 -50.57 -7.33
C ILE A 8 -18.07 -50.18 -6.04
N ILE A 9 -17.53 -51.16 -5.30
CA ILE A 9 -16.78 -50.90 -4.06
C ILE A 9 -15.54 -50.04 -4.34
N ASN A 10 -14.75 -50.37 -5.37
CA ASN A 10 -13.55 -49.60 -5.72
C ASN A 10 -13.88 -48.16 -6.13
N PHE A 11 -14.98 -47.96 -6.86
CA PHE A 11 -15.46 -46.63 -7.24
C PHE A 11 -15.88 -45.80 -6.02
N LEU A 12 -16.65 -46.38 -5.10
CA LEU A 12 -17.08 -45.71 -3.87
C LEU A 12 -15.90 -45.36 -2.95
N VAL A 13 -14.91 -46.25 -2.84
CA VAL A 13 -13.69 -45.98 -2.07
C VAL A 13 -12.90 -44.81 -2.67
N SER A 14 -12.70 -44.81 -3.99
CA SER A 14 -12.01 -43.70 -4.68
C SER A 14 -12.76 -42.37 -4.52
N LEU A 15 -14.09 -42.39 -4.60
CA LEU A 15 -14.93 -41.22 -4.39
C LEU A 15 -14.82 -40.68 -2.95
N ALA A 16 -14.79 -41.56 -1.95
CA ALA A 16 -14.59 -41.18 -0.54
C ALA A 16 -13.23 -40.53 -0.31
N PHE A 17 -12.15 -41.07 -0.91
CA PHE A 17 -10.82 -40.45 -0.84
C PHE A 17 -10.78 -39.07 -1.50
N CYS A 18 -11.52 -38.87 -2.59
CA CYS A 18 -11.63 -37.57 -3.26
C CYS A 18 -12.25 -36.51 -2.34
N PHE A 19 -13.32 -36.86 -1.62
CA PHE A 19 -13.95 -35.96 -0.64
C PHE A 19 -13.05 -35.65 0.56
N LEU A 20 -12.29 -36.63 1.06
CA LEU A 20 -11.31 -36.40 2.12
C LEU A 20 -10.22 -35.41 1.66
N PHE A 21 -9.71 -35.58 0.44
CA PHE A 21 -8.67 -34.72 -0.11
C PHE A 21 -9.18 -33.30 -0.41
N LEU A 22 -10.41 -33.17 -0.90
CA LEU A 22 -11.03 -31.86 -1.10
C LEU A 22 -11.30 -31.14 0.23
N GLY A 23 -11.72 -31.89 1.25
CA GLY A 23 -11.93 -31.37 2.59
C GLY A 23 -10.64 -30.84 3.24
N THR A 24 -9.51 -31.53 3.08
CA THR A 24 -8.22 -31.05 3.60
C THR A 24 -7.71 -29.81 2.87
N ILE A 25 -7.92 -29.71 1.55
CA ILE A 25 -7.56 -28.51 0.78
C ILE A 25 -8.35 -27.29 1.26
N LEU A 26 -9.66 -27.45 1.50
CA LEU A 26 -10.52 -26.34 1.96
C LEU A 26 -10.19 -25.88 3.38
N THR A 27 -9.86 -26.82 4.30
CA THR A 27 -9.46 -26.46 5.66
C THR A 27 -8.09 -25.78 5.65
N VAL A 28 -7.10 -26.34 4.96
CA VAL A 28 -5.76 -25.75 4.85
C VAL A 28 -5.81 -24.38 4.15
N GLY A 29 -6.62 -24.22 3.11
CA GLY A 29 -6.81 -22.95 2.41
C GLY A 29 -7.32 -21.81 3.31
N LYS A 30 -8.12 -22.13 4.34
CA LYS A 30 -8.56 -21.16 5.36
C LYS A 30 -7.47 -20.83 6.39
N TYR A 31 -6.55 -21.76 6.67
CA TYR A 31 -5.46 -21.57 7.63
C TYR A 31 -4.24 -20.86 7.02
N LEU A 32 -4.06 -20.94 5.70
CA LEU A 32 -3.19 -20.04 4.96
C LEU A 32 -3.78 -18.64 5.08
N GLN A 33 -3.11 -17.77 5.83
CA GLN A 33 -3.52 -16.39 6.15
C GLN A 33 -3.47 -15.47 4.91
N LEU A 34 -4.17 -15.87 3.85
CA LEU A 34 -4.19 -15.23 2.54
C LEU A 34 -4.85 -13.85 2.61
N ASP A 35 -5.65 -13.57 3.66
CA ASP A 35 -6.27 -12.27 3.88
C ASP A 35 -5.23 -11.13 3.93
N GLY A 36 -4.07 -11.38 4.56
CA GLY A 36 -2.98 -10.40 4.63
C GLY A 36 -2.34 -10.16 3.26
N MET A 37 -2.08 -11.22 2.50
CA MET A 37 -1.52 -11.12 1.14
C MET A 37 -2.48 -10.42 0.17
N ILE A 38 -3.77 -10.74 0.22
CA ILE A 38 -4.78 -10.14 -0.65
C ILE A 38 -4.91 -8.63 -0.38
N ASN A 39 -4.76 -8.18 0.87
CA ASN A 39 -4.79 -6.75 1.19
C ASN A 39 -3.55 -6.01 0.67
N SER A 40 -2.36 -6.60 0.76
CA SER A 40 -1.14 -6.01 0.16
C SER A 40 -1.23 -5.92 -1.36
N VAL A 41 -1.80 -6.95 -2.01
CA VAL A 41 -2.08 -6.94 -3.45
C VAL A 41 -3.11 -5.85 -3.79
N LYS A 42 -4.18 -5.67 -3.01
CA LYS A 42 -5.14 -4.58 -3.24
C LYS A 42 -4.52 -3.19 -3.11
N VAL A 43 -3.60 -2.99 -2.16
CA VAL A 43 -2.85 -1.73 -2.02
C VAL A 43 -1.90 -1.53 -3.21
N PHE A 44 -1.23 -2.58 -3.65
CA PHE A 44 -0.32 -2.53 -4.80
C PHE A 44 -1.03 -2.29 -6.13
N PHE A 45 -2.21 -2.89 -6.33
CA PHE A 45 -2.99 -2.80 -7.58
C PHE A 45 -3.96 -1.59 -7.61
N LEU A 46 -4.07 -0.79 -6.54
CA LEU A 46 -4.80 0.48 -6.47
C LEU A 46 -6.24 0.49 -7.09
N ASP A 47 -6.91 -0.66 -7.18
CA ASP A 47 -8.27 -0.77 -7.75
C ASP A 47 -9.37 -0.34 -6.75
N THR A 48 -8.98 -0.05 -5.51
CA THR A 48 -9.90 0.48 -4.50
C THR A 48 -9.75 1.99 -4.44
N LYS A 49 -10.63 2.73 -5.13
CA LYS A 49 -10.95 4.10 -4.74
C LYS A 49 -11.30 4.07 -3.25
N GLN A 50 -10.47 4.66 -2.41
CA GLN A 50 -10.73 4.79 -0.99
C GLN A 50 -12.00 5.64 -0.82
N THR A 51 -13.15 5.00 -0.67
CA THR A 51 -14.37 5.65 -0.20
C THR A 51 -14.30 5.72 1.32
N ALA A 52 -13.26 6.36 1.84
CA ALA A 52 -13.39 6.96 3.15
C ALA A 52 -14.55 7.95 3.02
N LYS A 53 -15.62 7.77 3.80
CA LYS A 53 -16.59 8.84 4.03
C LYS A 53 -15.86 9.94 4.76
N ILE A 54 -15.13 10.74 4.01
CA ILE A 54 -14.66 12.03 4.44
C ILE A 54 -15.93 12.82 4.67
N ASP A 55 -16.22 13.11 5.94
CA ASP A 55 -17.34 13.94 6.34
C ASP A 55 -17.03 15.36 5.81
N THR A 56 -17.47 15.60 4.58
CA THR A 56 -17.17 16.79 3.77
C THR A 56 -17.71 18.06 4.42
N LYS A 57 -18.51 17.95 5.47
CA LYS A 57 -19.01 19.07 6.26
C LYS A 57 -17.94 19.72 7.14
N THR A 58 -16.91 18.98 7.57
CA THR A 58 -15.84 19.52 8.42
C THR A 58 -14.65 20.04 7.61
N LEU A 59 -14.49 19.57 6.36
CA LEU A 59 -13.49 20.10 5.41
C LEU A 59 -13.97 21.33 4.63
N ALA A 60 -15.27 21.62 4.62
CA ALA A 60 -15.81 22.83 4.01
C ALA A 60 -15.47 24.12 4.79
N THR A 61 -14.77 24.02 5.93
CA THR A 61 -14.33 25.18 6.73
C THR A 61 -12.83 25.15 7.04
N SER A 62 -12.04 24.27 6.43
CA SER A 62 -10.59 24.53 6.32
C SER A 62 -10.34 25.25 5.00
N ALA A 63 -9.56 26.33 5.08
CA ALA A 63 -9.24 27.25 4.00
C ALA A 63 -8.44 26.64 2.83
N TYR A 64 -8.51 25.31 2.62
CA TYR A 64 -7.81 24.54 1.60
C TYR A 64 -8.50 24.58 0.22
N SER A 65 -9.70 25.14 0.12
CA SER A 65 -10.46 25.23 -1.13
C SER A 65 -10.30 26.56 -1.88
N ARG A 66 -9.38 27.45 -1.47
CA ARG A 66 -9.16 28.75 -2.16
C ARG A 66 -7.84 28.89 -2.92
N GLN A 67 -6.86 28.00 -2.80
CA GLN A 67 -5.68 28.04 -3.68
C GLN A 67 -5.76 26.97 -4.76
N LYS A 68 -6.52 27.29 -5.81
CA LYS A 68 -6.47 26.60 -7.10
C LYS A 68 -5.44 27.29 -8.00
N GLU A 69 -4.28 27.60 -7.44
CA GLU A 69 -3.16 28.22 -8.15
C GLU A 69 -2.02 27.19 -8.12
N GLY A 70 -1.80 26.50 -9.24
CA GLY A 70 -0.69 25.55 -9.37
C GLY A 70 -1.04 24.07 -9.41
N MET A 71 -2.18 23.66 -10.01
CA MET A 71 -2.26 22.29 -10.53
C MET A 71 -1.29 22.19 -11.70
N ILE A 72 -0.10 21.65 -11.45
CA ILE A 72 0.83 21.26 -12.50
C ILE A 72 0.17 20.07 -13.20
N ASP A 73 0.01 20.16 -14.52
CA ASP A 73 -0.44 19.04 -15.32
C ASP A 73 0.56 17.88 -15.13
N SER A 74 0.16 16.89 -14.32
CA SER A 74 0.97 15.72 -13.97
C SER A 74 1.45 14.96 -15.21
N ALA A 75 0.83 15.17 -16.38
CA ALA A 75 1.26 14.61 -17.65
C ALA A 75 2.65 15.11 -18.11
N HIS A 76 3.20 16.17 -17.51
CA HIS A 76 4.44 16.82 -17.96
C HIS A 76 5.57 16.88 -16.92
N LEU A 77 5.40 16.30 -15.73
CA LEU A 77 6.48 16.21 -14.74
C LEU A 77 7.40 15.03 -15.06
N PRO A 78 8.70 15.26 -15.37
CA PRO A 78 9.63 14.17 -15.53
C PRO A 78 9.82 13.48 -14.18
N TYR A 79 9.59 12.17 -14.14
CA TYR A 79 9.91 11.38 -12.96
C TYR A 79 11.41 11.53 -12.63
N PRO A 80 11.77 11.65 -11.33
CA PRO A 80 13.17 11.73 -10.95
C PRO A 80 13.92 10.46 -11.34
N LYS A 81 15.23 10.57 -11.51
CA LYS A 81 16.08 9.40 -11.78
C LYS A 81 16.22 8.56 -10.51
N PHE A 82 16.44 7.26 -10.68
CA PHE A 82 16.75 6.39 -9.54
C PHE A 82 17.97 6.91 -8.77
N GLY A 83 17.84 7.04 -7.45
CA GLY A 83 18.82 7.62 -6.53
C GLY A 83 18.80 9.15 -6.45
N GLU A 84 17.98 9.85 -7.23
CA GLU A 84 17.88 11.31 -7.23
C GLU A 84 17.09 11.81 -6.01
N GLN A 85 17.64 12.79 -5.30
CA GLN A 85 16.89 13.52 -4.28
C GLN A 85 15.97 14.51 -4.98
N TYR A 86 14.67 14.30 -4.89
CA TYR A 86 13.68 15.16 -5.55
C TYR A 86 12.84 15.98 -4.56
N GLY A 87 13.07 15.79 -3.26
CA GLY A 87 12.40 16.59 -2.26
C GLY A 87 12.95 16.43 -0.84
N ARG A 88 12.17 16.95 0.10
CA ARG A 88 12.37 16.85 1.54
C ARG A 88 11.01 16.71 2.21
N ILE A 89 10.94 15.83 3.21
CA ILE A 89 9.76 15.63 4.03
C ILE A 89 10.00 16.22 5.41
N ASP A 90 9.01 16.96 5.91
CA ASP A 90 8.94 17.46 7.27
C ASP A 90 7.62 17.00 7.92
N ILE A 91 7.73 16.36 9.08
CA ILE A 91 6.60 15.92 9.90
C ILE A 91 6.76 16.56 11.29
N PRO A 92 6.20 17.77 11.51
CA PRO A 92 6.40 18.52 12.74
C PRO A 92 5.96 17.77 14.00
N ALA A 93 4.86 17.02 13.90
CA ALA A 93 4.31 16.22 15.00
C ALA A 93 5.28 15.11 15.48
N LEU A 94 6.17 14.64 14.61
CA LEU A 94 7.18 13.64 14.93
C LEU A 94 8.58 14.24 15.15
N ASN A 95 8.74 15.54 14.94
CA ASN A 95 10.03 16.23 14.88
C ASN A 95 11.01 15.54 13.91
N VAL A 96 10.50 15.19 12.72
CA VAL A 96 11.25 14.46 11.69
C VAL A 96 11.40 15.35 10.46
N THR A 97 12.64 15.53 10.03
CA THR A 97 12.97 16.13 8.73
C THR A 97 13.91 15.17 8.00
N SER A 98 13.58 14.81 6.75
CA SER A 98 14.36 13.82 5.99
C SER A 98 14.42 14.16 4.49
N PRO A 99 15.57 13.97 3.83
CA PRO A 99 15.63 14.04 2.36
C PRO A 99 14.78 12.93 1.74
N LEU A 100 14.16 13.23 0.59
CA LEU A 100 13.30 12.32 -0.16
C LEU A 100 13.93 11.99 -1.51
N TYR A 101 14.14 10.69 -1.72
CA TYR A 101 14.80 10.13 -2.89
C TYR A 101 13.86 9.28 -3.72
N TRP A 102 14.13 9.21 -5.03
CA TRP A 102 13.45 8.28 -5.92
C TRP A 102 14.18 6.93 -5.93
N GLY A 103 13.51 5.90 -5.41
CA GLY A 103 14.02 4.54 -5.20
C GLY A 103 13.83 4.08 -3.75
N ASP A 104 13.87 2.77 -3.56
CA ASP A 104 13.61 2.08 -2.29
C ASP A 104 14.70 1.05 -1.94
N SER A 105 15.89 1.18 -2.53
CA SER A 105 17.03 0.32 -2.19
C SER A 105 17.56 0.63 -0.79
N ASP A 106 18.22 -0.36 -0.17
CA ASP A 106 18.84 -0.20 1.15
C ASP A 106 19.81 0.99 1.21
N GLU A 107 20.58 1.22 0.12
CA GLU A 107 21.50 2.36 0.01
C GLU A 107 20.79 3.72 0.01
N ILE A 108 19.56 3.79 -0.50
CA ILE A 108 18.74 5.00 -0.51
C ILE A 108 18.08 5.19 0.85
N LEU A 109 17.50 4.13 1.41
CA LEU A 109 16.83 4.18 2.71
C LEU A 109 17.81 4.44 3.88
N ALA A 110 19.09 4.11 3.70
CA ALA A 110 20.14 4.48 4.63
C ALA A 110 20.45 6.00 4.65
N LYS A 111 20.13 6.73 3.56
CA LYS A 111 20.39 8.16 3.42
C LYS A 111 19.17 9.03 3.78
N GLY A 112 17.97 8.48 3.67
CA GLY A 112 16.74 9.24 3.83
C GLY A 112 15.48 8.41 3.60
N MET A 113 14.41 9.10 3.27
CA MET A 113 13.16 8.48 2.83
C MET A 113 13.21 8.20 1.33
N GLY A 114 12.64 7.07 0.91
CA GLY A 114 12.63 6.59 -0.46
C GLY A 114 11.22 6.42 -0.99
N GLN A 115 11.03 6.63 -2.29
CA GLN A 115 9.78 6.39 -2.98
C GLN A 115 10.01 5.67 -4.31
N SER A 116 9.28 4.59 -4.56
CA SER A 116 9.36 3.80 -5.80
C SER A 116 7.97 3.35 -6.23
N GLY A 117 7.72 3.28 -7.55
CA GLY A 117 6.52 2.65 -8.12
C GLY A 117 5.16 3.28 -7.80
N SER A 118 5.12 4.48 -7.22
CA SER A 118 3.88 5.19 -6.85
C SER A 118 3.81 6.59 -7.49
N LYS A 119 2.67 7.29 -7.32
CA LYS A 119 2.45 8.64 -7.86
C LYS A 119 3.31 9.66 -7.13
N LEU A 120 3.83 10.65 -7.84
CA LEU A 120 4.59 11.72 -7.20
C LEU A 120 3.68 12.55 -6.28
N PRO A 121 4.20 13.10 -5.17
CA PRO A 121 3.48 14.10 -4.39
C PRO A 121 2.90 15.20 -5.30
N GLY A 122 1.61 15.51 -5.15
CA GLY A 122 0.93 16.49 -6.01
C GLY A 122 0.27 15.93 -7.28
N GLU A 123 0.56 14.70 -7.67
CA GLU A 123 -0.19 14.00 -8.74
C GLU A 123 -1.54 13.46 -8.23
N GLU A 124 -2.49 13.28 -9.14
CA GLU A 124 -3.74 12.57 -8.81
C GLU A 124 -3.43 11.09 -8.48
N GLY A 125 -3.66 10.71 -7.22
CA GLY A 125 -3.50 9.35 -6.73
C GLY A 125 -2.79 9.29 -5.38
N TYR A 126 -2.05 8.20 -5.15
CA TYR A 126 -1.36 7.94 -3.88
C TYR A 126 0.16 7.91 -4.07
N ALA A 127 0.85 8.70 -3.25
CA ALA A 127 2.29 8.63 -3.08
C ALA A 127 2.62 7.67 -1.92
N LEU A 128 3.48 6.68 -2.16
CA LEU A 128 3.93 5.73 -1.15
C LEU A 128 5.40 5.99 -0.82
N ILE A 129 5.67 6.34 0.42
CA ILE A 129 7.00 6.77 0.88
C ILE A 129 7.45 5.84 2.02
N GLY A 130 8.63 5.25 1.86
CA GLY A 130 9.27 4.36 2.81
C GLY A 130 10.45 4.99 3.51
N GLY A 131 10.79 4.46 4.69
CA GLY A 131 11.91 4.90 5.50
C GLY A 131 12.10 3.99 6.71
N HIS A 132 13.29 4.04 7.32
CA HIS A 132 13.56 3.25 8.53
C HIS A 132 12.74 3.73 9.74
N THR A 133 12.43 2.79 10.63
CA THR A 133 11.77 3.09 11.91
C THR A 133 12.60 4.07 12.74
N ILE A 134 13.91 3.86 12.84
CA ILE A 134 14.81 4.81 13.50
C ILE A 134 15.70 5.44 12.43
N PRO A 135 15.80 6.78 12.34
CA PRO A 135 15.23 7.79 13.24
C PRO A 135 13.83 8.30 12.87
N TYR A 136 13.23 7.85 11.77
CA TYR A 136 12.09 8.53 11.16
C TYR A 136 10.72 8.13 11.74
N PHE A 137 10.35 6.85 11.66
CA PHE A 137 9.00 6.40 11.98
C PHE A 137 8.81 5.81 13.39
N LEU A 138 9.78 6.02 14.29
CA LEU A 138 9.78 5.46 15.65
C LEU A 138 8.51 5.85 16.42
N ASN A 139 8.08 7.10 16.24
CA ASN A 139 6.96 7.70 16.94
C ASN A 139 5.72 7.84 16.05
N VAL A 140 5.62 7.11 14.93
CA VAL A 140 4.51 7.27 13.98
C VAL A 140 3.12 7.08 14.61
N ASN A 141 3.04 6.30 15.69
CA ASN A 141 1.81 6.09 16.47
C ASN A 141 1.33 7.33 17.24
N ASN A 142 2.16 8.38 17.35
CA ASN A 142 1.81 9.63 18.01
C ASN A 142 1.03 10.58 17.09
N LEU A 143 0.94 10.27 15.79
CA LEU A 143 0.18 11.07 14.84
C LEU A 143 -1.31 11.03 15.16
N VAL A 144 -1.96 12.20 15.11
CA VAL A 144 -3.40 12.36 15.27
C VAL A 144 -4.05 12.94 14.02
N ILE A 145 -5.36 12.76 13.89
CA ILE A 145 -6.12 13.34 12.78
C ILE A 145 -5.98 14.86 12.83
N GLY A 146 -5.50 15.45 11.74
CA GLY A 146 -5.25 16.89 11.64
C GLY A 146 -3.76 17.26 11.66
N ASP A 147 -2.87 16.34 12.01
CA ASP A 147 -1.44 16.55 11.83
C ASP A 147 -1.08 16.69 10.35
N THR A 148 -0.07 17.53 10.07
CA THR A 148 0.34 17.86 8.71
C THR A 148 1.67 17.19 8.38
N ILE A 149 1.78 16.71 7.14
CA ILE A 149 3.03 16.27 6.53
C ILE A 149 3.35 17.26 5.41
N HIS A 150 4.52 17.89 5.49
CA HIS A 150 5.00 18.82 4.48
C HIS A 150 5.99 18.09 3.57
N ILE A 151 5.80 18.23 2.26
CA ILE A 151 6.71 17.69 1.26
C ILE A 151 7.11 18.85 0.36
N ASP A 152 8.37 19.26 0.45
CA ASP A 152 8.95 20.27 -0.43
C ASP A 152 9.62 19.53 -1.59
N THR A 153 9.13 19.72 -2.81
CA THR A 153 9.65 19.03 -3.99
C THR A 153 10.40 19.98 -4.92
N THR A 154 11.19 19.44 -5.83
CA THR A 154 11.86 20.26 -6.86
C THR A 154 10.90 20.92 -7.84
N TYR A 155 9.65 20.45 -7.90
CA TYR A 155 8.62 20.95 -8.80
C TYR A 155 7.54 21.80 -8.11
N GLY A 156 7.62 22.01 -6.79
CA GLY A 156 6.61 22.71 -5.99
C GLY A 156 5.99 21.74 -4.99
#